data_AF-A0A7S0KK02-F1
#
_entry.id   AF-A0A7S0KK02-F1
#
_cell.length_a   1.000
_cell.length_b   1.000
_cell.length_c   1.000
_cell.angle_alpha   90.00
_cell.angle_beta   90.00
_cell.angle_gamma   90.00
#
_symmetry.space_group_name_H-M   'P 1'
#
loop_
_entity.id
_entity.type
_entity.pdbx_description
1 polymer ?
#
loop_
_entity_poly.entity_id
_entity_poly.type
_entity_poly.pdbx_seq_one_letter_code
_entity_poly.pdbx_strand_id
1 'polypeptide(L)'
;RRVLGREEPTPGCGPLLGGKHASRYRPQCYTPGDLPDVEPRVLLLGETSSPKPVGSSALAMYEGRSMWRVMERFLKVSASDEEGKGSADHATLVKTAVRSGVAVWDVLAEVHAPRGTKRAKRAAGVAGTVGAASNDVVGLLERVRTIEAVCFIGAKARAAFAKRFGGDKNDASMTVENVPGGGVR
;
A
#
# COMPACT_ATOMS: atom_id res chain seq x y z
N ARG A 1 -7.61 2.30 26.51
CA ARG A 1 -8.41 1.50 25.56
C ARG A 1 -8.93 2.45 24.48
N ARG A 2 -8.32 2.49 23.28
CA ARG A 2 -8.92 3.23 22.16
C ARG A 2 -10.07 2.40 21.62
N VAL A 3 -11.25 2.99 21.57
CA VAL A 3 -12.42 2.42 20.92
C VAL A 3 -12.09 2.36 19.43
N LEU A 4 -12.02 1.14 18.88
CA LEU A 4 -11.88 0.90 17.44
C LEU A 4 -13.20 1.29 16.78
N GLY A 5 -13.30 2.57 16.40
CA GLY A 5 -14.37 3.03 15.54
C GLY A 5 -14.33 2.23 14.23
N ARG A 6 -15.50 1.85 13.71
CA ARG A 6 -15.66 1.37 12.34
C ARG A 6 -14.93 2.35 11.42
N GLU A 7 -13.84 1.92 10.80
CA GLU A 7 -13.17 2.72 9.76
C GLU A 7 -14.15 2.87 8.60
N GLU A 8 -14.55 4.11 8.32
CA GLU A 8 -15.30 4.39 7.10
C GLU A 8 -14.47 3.99 5.86
N PRO A 9 -15.11 3.46 4.80
CA PRO A 9 -14.40 3.00 3.62
C PRO A 9 -13.65 4.17 2.97
N THR A 10 -12.33 4.16 3.07
CA THR A 10 -11.46 5.14 2.43
C THR A 10 -11.63 5.09 0.90
N PRO A 11 -11.77 6.23 0.21
CA PRO A 11 -12.07 6.28 -1.23
C PRO A 11 -10.91 5.82 -2.14
N GLY A 12 -9.73 5.51 -1.59
CA GLY A 12 -8.55 5.06 -2.33
C GLY A 12 -8.39 3.55 -2.48
N CYS A 13 -7.45 3.14 -3.32
CA CYS A 13 -6.99 1.75 -3.42
C CYS A 13 -6.48 1.25 -2.05
N GLY A 14 -6.68 -0.04 -1.76
CA GLY A 14 -6.20 -0.65 -0.51
C GLY A 14 -4.82 -1.21 -0.59
N PRO A 15 -4.35 -1.78 0.52
CA PRO A 15 -3.17 -2.60 0.43
C PRO A 15 -3.47 -3.80 -0.47
N LEU A 16 -2.65 -3.98 -1.50
CA LEU A 16 -2.57 -5.22 -2.24
C LEU A 16 -1.73 -6.18 -1.40
N LEU A 17 -2.36 -7.20 -0.83
CA LEU A 17 -1.69 -8.22 -0.03
C LEU A 17 -2.39 -9.56 -0.21
N GLY A 18 -1.64 -10.64 -0.03
CA GLY A 18 -2.14 -12.01 -0.14
C GLY A 18 -2.73 -12.54 1.16
N GLY A 19 -3.29 -13.73 1.03
CA GLY A 19 -3.78 -14.58 2.10
C GLY A 19 -4.88 -14.05 3.00
N LYS A 20 -4.99 -14.63 4.20
CA LYS A 20 -6.11 -14.38 5.14
C LYS A 20 -6.32 -12.90 5.51
N HIS A 21 -5.31 -12.06 5.32
CA HIS A 21 -5.38 -10.63 5.62
C HIS A 21 -6.10 -9.84 4.51
N ALA A 22 -6.10 -10.33 3.27
CA ALA A 22 -6.62 -9.61 2.10
C ALA A 22 -8.11 -9.28 2.24
N SER A 23 -8.90 -10.27 2.65
CA SER A 23 -10.34 -10.16 2.86
C SER A 23 -10.71 -9.19 3.99
N ARG A 24 -9.80 -8.94 4.95
CA ARG A 24 -10.05 -8.06 6.10
C ARG A 24 -9.85 -6.59 5.78
N TYR A 25 -8.85 -6.24 4.96
CA TYR A 25 -8.55 -4.84 4.64
C TYR A 25 -9.40 -4.29 3.48
N ARG A 26 -9.84 -5.16 2.56
CA ARG A 26 -10.60 -4.75 1.38
C ARG A 26 -11.66 -5.78 0.98
N PRO A 27 -12.71 -6.00 1.80
CA PRO A 27 -13.79 -6.90 1.41
C PRO A 27 -14.44 -6.54 0.06
N GLN A 28 -14.41 -5.26 -0.33
CA GLN A 28 -15.00 -4.73 -1.56
C GLN A 28 -14.15 -4.89 -2.84
N CYS A 29 -12.85 -5.22 -2.71
CA CYS A 29 -11.94 -5.46 -3.85
C CYS A 29 -11.34 -6.87 -3.80
N TYR A 30 -11.85 -7.71 -2.90
CA TYR A 30 -11.38 -9.06 -2.69
C TYR A 30 -12.37 -10.04 -3.32
N THR A 31 -11.91 -10.74 -4.35
CA THR A 31 -12.55 -11.97 -4.82
C THR A 31 -11.78 -13.14 -4.21
N PRO A 32 -12.43 -14.05 -3.46
CA PRO A 32 -11.78 -15.27 -2.99
C PRO A 32 -11.11 -16.03 -4.14
N GLY A 33 -9.82 -16.38 -3.98
CA GLY A 33 -9.06 -17.13 -4.99
C GLY A 33 -8.32 -16.28 -6.05
N ASP A 34 -8.54 -14.96 -6.13
CA ASP A 34 -7.84 -14.10 -7.10
C ASP A 34 -6.34 -13.97 -6.80
N LEU A 35 -5.97 -13.94 -5.53
CA LEU A 35 -4.59 -13.80 -5.07
C LEU A 35 -4.11 -15.06 -4.34
N PRO A 36 -2.81 -15.40 -4.45
CA PRO A 36 -2.21 -16.47 -3.65
C PRO A 36 -2.43 -16.27 -2.14
N ASP A 37 -2.65 -17.37 -1.41
CA ASP A 37 -2.72 -17.38 0.04
C ASP A 37 -1.31 -17.40 0.66
N VAL A 38 -0.61 -16.27 0.54
CA VAL A 38 0.75 -16.07 1.02
C VAL A 38 0.79 -14.82 1.89
N GLU A 39 1.40 -14.93 3.08
CA GLU A 39 1.59 -13.80 3.97
C GLU A 39 2.73 -12.88 3.46
N PRO A 40 2.54 -11.55 3.48
CA PRO A 40 3.54 -10.64 2.97
C PRO A 40 4.73 -10.49 3.93
N ARG A 41 5.94 -10.38 3.35
CA ARG A 41 7.19 -10.11 4.08
C ARG A 41 7.75 -8.72 3.81
N VAL A 42 7.42 -8.14 2.67
CA VAL A 42 7.87 -6.80 2.27
C VAL A 42 6.67 -5.95 1.89
N LEU A 43 6.62 -4.72 2.39
CA LEU A 43 5.63 -3.72 2.01
C LEU A 43 6.27 -2.62 1.16
N LEU A 44 5.79 -2.45 -0.07
CA LEU A 44 6.15 -1.34 -0.93
C LEU A 44 5.15 -0.19 -0.75
N LEU A 45 5.63 1.01 -0.43
CA LEU A 45 4.80 2.18 -0.14
C LEU A 45 4.97 3.28 -1.18
N GLY A 46 3.91 3.54 -1.95
CA GLY A 46 3.75 4.72 -2.78
C GLY A 46 3.40 5.97 -1.96
N GLU A 47 3.54 7.14 -2.55
CA GLU A 47 3.17 8.40 -1.89
C GLU A 47 1.66 8.57 -1.85
N THR A 48 1.02 8.55 -3.02
CA THR A 48 -0.36 9.01 -3.22
C THR A 48 -1.30 7.86 -3.55
N SER A 49 -2.49 7.85 -2.95
CA SER A 49 -3.51 6.83 -3.19
C SER A 49 -3.71 6.55 -4.67
N SER A 50 -3.67 5.28 -5.03
CA SER A 50 -4.11 4.84 -6.35
C SER A 50 -5.63 4.87 -6.47
N PRO A 51 -6.16 5.14 -7.68
CA PRO A 51 -7.60 5.07 -7.90
C PRO A 51 -8.08 3.65 -7.60
N LYS A 52 -9.29 3.55 -7.04
CA LYS A 52 -9.94 2.25 -6.87
C LYS A 52 -10.17 1.63 -8.25
N PRO A 53 -9.83 0.34 -8.47
CA PRO A 53 -10.08 -0.30 -9.76
C PRO A 53 -11.56 -0.30 -10.12
N VAL A 54 -11.84 -0.23 -11.42
CA VAL A 54 -13.19 -0.43 -11.95
C VAL A 54 -13.45 -1.93 -11.96
N GLY A 55 -14.40 -2.37 -11.13
CA GLY A 55 -14.61 -3.79 -10.84
C GLY A 55 -13.89 -4.23 -9.56
N SER A 56 -14.50 -5.18 -8.85
CA SER A 56 -14.08 -5.59 -7.50
C SER A 56 -12.88 -6.55 -7.49
N SER A 57 -11.99 -6.53 -8.50
CA SER A 57 -10.84 -7.45 -8.55
C SER A 57 -9.57 -6.80 -8.03
N ALA A 58 -8.89 -7.49 -7.13
CA ALA A 58 -7.57 -7.12 -6.64
C ALA A 58 -6.50 -7.13 -7.76
N LEU A 59 -6.73 -7.92 -8.81
CA LEU A 59 -5.81 -8.03 -9.95
C LEU A 59 -5.73 -6.75 -10.78
N ALA A 60 -6.72 -5.87 -10.72
CA ALA A 60 -6.70 -4.57 -11.38
C ALA A 60 -6.11 -3.45 -10.49
N MET A 61 -5.75 -3.75 -9.24
CA MET A 61 -5.19 -2.74 -8.34
C MET A 61 -3.82 -2.26 -8.85
N TYR A 62 -3.59 -0.95 -8.70
CA TYR A 62 -2.35 -0.30 -9.13
C TYR A 62 -2.01 -0.48 -10.62
N GLU A 63 -2.98 -0.82 -11.46
CA GLU A 63 -2.77 -0.89 -12.90
C GLU A 63 -2.28 0.46 -13.44
N GLY A 64 -1.38 0.41 -14.44
CA GLY A 64 -0.79 1.62 -15.04
C GLY A 64 0.28 2.31 -14.18
N ARG A 65 0.61 1.80 -12.98
CA ARG A 65 1.73 2.34 -12.18
C ARG A 65 3.07 1.89 -12.74
N SER A 66 4.00 2.84 -12.90
CA SER A 66 5.34 2.58 -13.45
C SER A 66 6.18 1.59 -12.63
N MET A 67 5.86 1.44 -11.34
CA MET A 67 6.41 0.42 -10.44
C MET A 67 6.42 -0.98 -11.07
N TRP A 68 5.34 -1.38 -11.75
CA TRP A 68 5.21 -2.75 -12.28
C TRP A 68 6.25 -3.06 -13.35
N ARG A 69 6.67 -2.07 -14.14
CA ARG A 69 7.75 -2.23 -15.13
C ARG A 69 9.10 -2.52 -14.48
N VAL A 70 9.32 -1.99 -13.27
CA VAL A 70 10.53 -2.27 -12.49
C VAL A 70 10.43 -3.65 -11.86
N MET A 71 9.29 -3.94 -11.21
CA MET A 71 9.05 -5.23 -10.57
C MET A 71 9.11 -6.41 -11.53
N GLU A 72 8.58 -6.27 -12.73
CA GLU A 72 8.64 -7.29 -13.78
C GLU A 72 10.07 -7.81 -14.00
N ARG A 73 11.09 -6.92 -13.95
CA ARG A 73 12.48 -7.31 -14.12
C ARG A 73 13.00 -8.18 -12.97
N PHE A 74 12.56 -7.91 -11.74
CA PHE A 74 12.98 -8.68 -10.56
C PHE A 74 12.19 -9.98 -10.42
N LEU A 75 10.90 -9.97 -10.76
CA LEU A 75 10.03 -11.14 -10.66
C LEU A 75 10.30 -12.15 -11.78
N LYS A 76 10.72 -11.71 -12.97
CA LYS A 76 11.14 -12.60 -14.07
C LYS A 76 12.41 -13.39 -13.76
N VAL A 77 13.33 -12.83 -12.98
CA VAL A 77 14.56 -13.51 -12.56
C VAL A 77 14.26 -14.71 -11.66
N SER A 78 13.15 -14.69 -10.92
CA SER A 78 12.70 -15.81 -10.07
C SER A 78 11.88 -16.87 -10.83
N ALA A 79 11.49 -16.59 -12.07
CA ALA A 79 10.66 -17.47 -12.90
C ALA A 79 11.45 -18.08 -14.07
N SER A 80 12.76 -18.24 -13.90
CA SER A 80 13.62 -18.94 -14.85
C SER A 80 13.17 -20.39 -14.98
N ASP A 81 12.28 -20.64 -15.94
CA ASP A 81 12.17 -21.89 -16.72
C ASP A 81 11.13 -21.83 -17.86
N GLU A 82 10.42 -20.72 -18.09
CA GLU A 82 9.50 -20.63 -19.23
C GLU A 82 9.91 -19.53 -20.22
N GLU A 83 10.42 -19.99 -21.36
CA GLU A 83 10.73 -19.21 -22.55
C GLU A 83 9.52 -18.40 -23.01
N GLY A 84 9.59 -17.08 -22.88
CA GLY A 84 8.61 -16.18 -23.47
C GLY A 84 9.07 -14.74 -23.42
N LYS A 85 9.55 -14.21 -24.55
CA LYS A 85 9.98 -12.80 -24.76
C LYS A 85 8.84 -11.76 -24.64
N GLY A 86 7.73 -12.08 -23.97
CA GLY A 86 6.60 -11.18 -23.75
C GLY A 86 6.72 -10.36 -22.46
N SER A 87 6.14 -9.15 -22.47
CA SER A 87 5.77 -8.48 -21.22
C SER A 87 4.74 -9.36 -20.51
N ALA A 88 4.93 -9.65 -19.22
CA ALA A 88 3.90 -10.35 -18.46
C ALA A 88 2.67 -9.44 -18.36
N ASP A 89 1.47 -10.02 -18.42
CA ASP A 89 0.25 -9.26 -18.16
C ASP A 89 0.19 -8.80 -16.69
N HIS A 90 -0.57 -7.74 -16.43
CA HIS A 90 -0.62 -7.10 -15.11
C HIS A 90 -1.11 -8.06 -14.02
N ALA A 91 -2.12 -8.88 -14.32
CA ALA A 91 -2.67 -9.86 -13.36
C ALA A 91 -1.63 -10.90 -12.95
N THR A 92 -0.82 -11.39 -13.88
CA THR A 92 0.28 -12.32 -13.65
C THR A 92 1.38 -11.68 -12.82
N LEU A 93 1.74 -10.42 -13.10
CA LEU A 93 2.70 -9.67 -12.29
C LEU A 93 2.21 -9.49 -10.85
N VAL A 94 0.95 -9.11 -10.65
CA VAL A 94 0.33 -8.99 -9.33
C VAL A 94 0.36 -10.31 -8.57
N LYS A 95 -0.06 -11.42 -9.19
CA LYS A 95 -0.02 -12.74 -8.56
C LYS A 95 1.39 -13.16 -8.21
N THR A 96 2.36 -12.91 -9.09
CA THR A 96 3.77 -13.27 -8.88
C THR A 96 4.39 -12.45 -7.75
N ALA A 97 4.08 -11.14 -7.67
CA ALA A 97 4.48 -10.28 -6.58
C ALA A 97 3.94 -10.79 -5.23
N VAL A 98 2.63 -11.05 -5.17
CA VAL A 98 1.99 -11.54 -3.95
C VAL A 98 2.53 -12.92 -3.54
N ARG A 99 2.73 -13.83 -4.49
CA ARG A 99 3.35 -15.14 -4.24
C ARG A 99 4.77 -15.01 -3.67
N SER A 100 5.49 -13.96 -4.05
CA SER A 100 6.83 -13.66 -3.55
C SER A 100 6.83 -12.96 -2.18
N GLY A 101 5.65 -12.79 -1.55
CA GLY A 101 5.51 -12.11 -0.27
C GLY A 101 5.60 -10.58 -0.37
N VAL A 102 5.38 -10.00 -1.56
CA VAL A 102 5.37 -8.55 -1.75
C VAL A 102 3.96 -8.01 -1.61
N ALA A 103 3.77 -7.05 -0.69
CA ALA A 103 2.58 -6.22 -0.57
C ALA A 103 2.83 -4.82 -1.15
N VAL A 104 1.77 -4.16 -1.63
CA VAL A 104 1.83 -2.79 -2.16
C VAL A 104 0.75 -1.94 -1.52
N TRP A 105 1.12 -0.75 -1.05
CA TRP A 105 0.15 0.25 -0.59
C TRP A 105 0.64 1.68 -0.83
N ASP A 106 -0.08 2.67 -0.31
CA ASP A 106 0.24 4.09 -0.41
C ASP A 106 0.23 4.71 0.99
N VAL A 107 1.03 5.76 1.20
CA VAL A 107 1.06 6.51 2.46
C VAL A 107 -0.20 7.37 2.62
N LEU A 108 -0.62 8.05 1.56
CA LEU A 108 -1.79 8.93 1.57
C LEU A 108 -3.03 8.19 1.06
N ALA A 109 -4.14 8.30 1.79
CA ALA A 109 -5.43 7.69 1.49
C ALA A 109 -6.29 8.52 0.50
N GLU A 110 -6.06 9.84 0.44
CA GLU A 110 -6.90 10.76 -0.33
C GLU A 110 -6.08 11.68 -1.24
N VAL A 111 -6.09 11.40 -2.55
CA VAL A 111 -5.80 12.41 -3.58
C VAL A 111 -6.92 12.57 -4.61
N HIS A 112 -7.97 11.74 -4.55
CA HIS A 112 -9.09 11.75 -5.50
C HIS A 112 -10.38 12.34 -4.93
N ALA A 113 -10.37 12.88 -3.70
CA ALA A 113 -11.54 13.61 -3.18
C ALA A 113 -11.83 14.83 -4.07
N PRO A 114 -13.10 15.07 -4.47
CA PRO A 114 -13.46 16.27 -5.21
C PRO A 114 -13.01 17.49 -4.43
N ARG A 115 -12.25 18.39 -5.07
CA ARG A 115 -11.79 19.62 -4.42
C ARG A 115 -13.02 20.43 -3.98
N GLY A 116 -13.37 20.35 -2.70
CA GLY A 116 -14.35 21.22 -2.08
C GLY A 116 -14.00 22.68 -2.35
N THR A 117 -15.01 23.50 -2.58
CA THR A 117 -14.84 24.93 -2.87
C THR A 117 -14.04 25.61 -1.77
N LYS A 118 -13.20 26.59 -2.15
CA LYS A 118 -12.26 27.31 -1.26
C LYS A 118 -12.88 27.85 0.04
N ARG A 119 -14.21 27.96 0.11
CA ARG A 119 -14.98 28.44 1.28
C ARG A 119 -15.07 27.40 2.41
N ALA A 120 -15.05 26.10 2.12
CA ALA A 120 -15.09 25.04 3.15
C ALA A 120 -13.74 24.89 3.90
N LYS A 121 -12.63 25.26 3.27
CA LYS A 121 -11.28 25.23 3.86
C LYS A 121 -11.08 26.19 5.03
N ARG A 122 -11.91 27.23 5.15
CA ARG A 122 -11.79 28.26 6.20
C ARG A 122 -12.59 27.96 7.47
N ALA A 123 -13.59 27.08 7.40
CA ALA A 123 -14.39 26.68 8.55
C ALA A 123 -13.73 25.56 9.38
N ALA A 124 -12.87 24.75 8.76
CA ALA A 124 -12.10 23.69 9.44
C ALA A 124 -10.71 24.21 9.86
N GLY A 125 -10.66 25.25 10.68
CA GLY A 125 -9.43 25.95 11.07
C GLY A 125 -8.37 25.02 11.70
N VAL A 126 -7.46 24.49 10.87
CA VAL A 126 -6.16 23.93 11.26
C VAL A 126 -5.16 24.21 10.13
N ALA A 127 -3.95 24.57 10.54
CA ALA A 127 -2.87 25.17 9.79
C ALA A 127 -2.38 24.43 8.51
N GLY A 128 -1.62 25.18 7.71
CA GLY A 128 -1.11 24.89 6.37
C GLY A 128 -0.79 23.44 6.02
N THR A 129 -1.09 23.05 4.77
CA THR A 129 -0.62 21.79 4.14
C THR A 129 -0.94 20.49 4.90
N VAL A 130 -2.05 20.48 5.63
CA VAL A 130 -2.70 19.29 6.20
C VAL A 130 -3.97 19.03 5.42
N GLY A 131 -4.22 17.80 4.97
CA GLY A 131 -5.55 17.46 4.45
C GLY A 131 -5.68 16.37 3.40
N ALA A 132 -4.62 15.62 3.06
CA ALA A 132 -4.85 14.25 2.59
C ALA A 132 -4.89 13.36 3.83
N ALA A 133 -5.98 12.61 4.06
CA ALA A 133 -5.96 11.57 5.07
C ALA A 133 -4.80 10.59 4.76
N SER A 134 -4.08 10.11 5.77
CA SER A 134 -3.06 9.06 5.61
C SER A 134 -3.71 7.69 5.83
N ASN A 135 -3.24 6.67 5.12
CA ASN A 135 -3.62 5.29 5.40
C ASN A 135 -3.06 4.86 6.77
N ASP A 136 -3.73 3.94 7.46
CA ASP A 136 -3.25 3.35 8.72
C ASP A 136 -2.14 2.31 8.46
N VAL A 137 -0.97 2.80 8.01
CA VAL A 137 0.18 1.94 7.71
C VAL A 137 0.72 1.28 8.98
N VAL A 138 0.78 2.02 10.09
CA VAL A 138 1.27 1.48 11.37
C VAL A 138 0.36 0.35 11.86
N GLY A 139 -0.97 0.54 11.84
CA GLY A 139 -1.88 -0.53 12.22
C GLY A 139 -1.83 -1.74 11.28
N LEU A 140 -1.52 -1.55 9.99
CA LEU A 140 -1.22 -2.68 9.10
C LEU A 140 -0.01 -3.47 9.58
N LEU A 141 1.11 -2.80 9.88
CA LEU A 141 2.34 -3.44 10.34
C LEU A 141 2.15 -4.13 11.71
N GLU A 142 1.36 -3.54 12.61
CA GLU A 142 1.02 -4.17 13.89
C GLU A 142 0.17 -5.44 13.75
N ARG A 143 -0.67 -5.50 12.71
CA ARG A 143 -1.58 -6.63 12.44
C ARG A 143 -0.97 -7.71 11.56
N VAL A 144 -0.05 -7.34 10.67
CA VAL A 144 0.61 -8.24 9.72
C VAL A 144 2.09 -8.30 10.08
N ARG A 145 2.37 -9.02 11.17
CA ARG A 145 3.70 -9.12 11.79
C ARG A 145 4.72 -9.86 10.94
N THR A 146 4.28 -10.52 9.88
CA THR A 146 5.18 -11.14 8.89
C THR A 146 5.86 -10.14 7.98
N ILE A 147 5.38 -8.89 7.91
CA ILE A 147 6.10 -7.84 7.21
C ILE A 147 7.35 -7.50 8.02
N GLU A 148 8.51 -7.70 7.43
CA GLU A 148 9.82 -7.49 8.04
C GLU A 148 10.48 -6.20 7.53
N ALA A 149 10.14 -5.77 6.30
CA ALA A 149 10.71 -4.60 5.66
C ALA A 149 9.67 -3.71 4.97
N VAL A 150 9.89 -2.39 5.09
CA VAL A 150 9.13 -1.37 4.37
C VAL A 150 10.05 -0.65 3.39
N CYS A 151 9.68 -0.66 2.11
CA CYS A 151 10.42 0.00 1.03
C CYS A 151 9.59 1.13 0.44
N PHE A 152 10.16 2.33 0.37
CA PHE A 152 9.48 3.50 -0.18
C PHE A 152 9.66 3.61 -1.70
N ILE A 153 8.55 3.75 -2.43
CA ILE A 153 8.55 4.04 -3.86
C ILE A 153 8.81 5.54 -4.05
N GLY A 154 10.09 5.91 -3.98
CA GLY A 154 10.57 7.26 -4.19
C GLY A 154 10.63 8.13 -2.93
N ALA A 155 11.43 9.19 -3.01
CA ALA A 155 11.73 10.05 -1.86
C ALA A 155 10.50 10.75 -1.25
N LYS A 156 9.47 11.02 -2.06
CA LYS A 156 8.24 11.66 -1.58
C LYS A 156 7.40 10.76 -0.68
N ALA A 157 7.30 9.46 -1.00
CA ALA A 157 6.59 8.50 -0.17
C ALA A 157 7.23 8.43 1.23
N ARG A 158 8.57 8.37 1.27
CA ARG A 158 9.35 8.40 2.50
C ARG A 158 9.16 9.70 3.29
N ALA A 159 9.28 10.85 2.63
CA ALA A 159 9.06 12.14 3.30
C ALA A 159 7.63 12.27 3.85
N ALA A 160 6.64 11.78 3.12
CA ALA A 160 5.25 11.73 3.58
C ALA A 160 5.08 10.80 4.78
N PHE A 161 5.72 9.63 4.77
CA PHE A 161 5.69 8.69 5.88
C PHE A 161 6.33 9.30 7.13
N ALA A 162 7.56 9.82 7.03
CA ALA A 162 8.27 10.45 8.15
C ALA A 162 7.48 11.62 8.75
N LYS A 163 6.84 12.44 7.91
CA LYS A 163 5.96 13.54 8.35
C LYS A 163 4.74 13.06 9.15
N ARG A 164 4.23 11.85 8.87
CA ARG A 164 2.97 11.34 9.44
C ARG A 164 3.15 10.41 10.62
N PHE A 165 4.18 9.56 10.57
CA PHE A 165 4.38 8.47 11.52
C PHE A 165 5.71 8.60 12.29
N GLY A 166 6.55 9.59 11.97
CA GLY A 166 7.92 9.70 12.47
C GLY A 166 8.92 8.84 11.69
N GLY A 167 10.21 8.94 12.04
CA GLY A 167 11.31 8.24 11.37
C GLY A 167 12.32 9.19 10.70
N ASP A 168 13.51 8.70 10.36
CA ASP A 168 14.52 9.50 9.66
C ASP A 168 14.17 9.63 8.17
N LYS A 169 14.14 10.88 7.71
CA LYS A 169 14.00 11.23 6.30
C LYS A 169 15.20 10.78 5.45
N ASN A 170 16.22 10.13 6.02
CA ASN A 170 17.45 9.64 5.39
C ASN A 170 17.50 8.10 5.14
N ASP A 171 16.61 7.30 5.75
CA ASP A 171 16.63 5.82 5.65
C ASP A 171 15.90 5.24 4.44
N ALA A 172 16.61 4.54 3.54
CA ALA A 172 16.06 4.04 2.26
C ALA A 172 15.00 2.95 2.42
N SER A 173 15.10 2.21 3.53
CA SER A 173 14.16 1.20 3.98
C SER A 173 14.11 1.25 5.50
N MET A 174 12.99 0.81 6.06
CA MET A 174 12.84 0.66 7.51
C MET A 174 12.58 -0.81 7.83
N THR A 175 13.31 -1.35 8.81
CA THR A 175 12.90 -2.58 9.49
C THR A 175 11.76 -2.24 10.45
N VAL A 176 10.85 -3.19 10.69
CA VAL A 176 9.67 -2.93 11.54
C VAL A 176 10.05 -2.56 12.98
N GLU A 177 11.22 -2.98 13.45
CA GLU A 177 11.79 -2.58 14.76
C GLU A 177 12.07 -1.07 14.87
N ASN A 178 12.32 -0.40 13.73
CA ASN A 178 12.64 1.02 13.68
C ASN A 178 11.41 1.93 13.48
N VAL A 179 10.19 1.36 13.46
CA VAL A 179 8.96 2.16 13.36
C VAL A 179 8.67 2.80 14.72
N PRO A 180 8.60 4.15 14.83
CA PRO A 180 8.29 4.80 16.09
C PRO A 180 6.92 4.35 16.60
N GLY A 181 6.90 3.60 17.71
CA GLY A 181 5.68 3.00 18.29
C GLY A 181 5.59 1.47 18.15
N GLY A 182 6.48 0.85 17.37
CA GLY A 182 6.67 -0.61 17.30
C GLY A 182 7.43 -1.13 18.52
N GLY A 183 6.91 -0.90 19.72
CA GLY A 183 7.47 -1.46 20.93
C GLY A 183 7.37 -2.98 20.91
N VAL A 184 8.50 -3.65 20.71
CA VAL A 184 8.69 -5.03 21.13
C VAL A 184 8.58 -5.07 22.65
N ARG A 185 7.61 -5.83 23.16
CA ARG A 185 7.68 -6.45 24.48
C ARG A 185 7.60 -7.95 24.27
#